data_AF-S8F7V0-F1
#
_entry.id   AF-S8F7V0-F1
#
_cell.length_a   1.000
_cell.length_b   1.000
_cell.length_c   1.000
_cell.angle_alpha   90.00
_cell.angle_beta   90.00
_cell.angle_gamma   90.00
#
_symmetry.space_group_name_H-M   'P 1'
#
loop_
_entity.id
_entity.type
_entity.pdbx_description
1 polymer ?
#
loop_
_entity_poly.entity_id
_entity_poly.type
_entity_poly.pdbx_seq_one_letter_code
_entity_poly.pdbx_strand_id
1 'polypeptide(L)'
;PTNDSQAQSVSMLLACGLLLSSPTLASDLCISVVVLLWEQHNPRLVHRCGGRDSMYVTYQKLRQICNSNYQTPSWPIDAPTDQCDDPLSTCCCNSIAWSVRMLCINCQWDEFGTSDPGHSASAGAYYDYRWSSGTPNQGSYCGDGWNQTLPESVQLAVCQNGVRLEDFLYSIFWADGSWYSPDFEQSAQAILASQTKPLNPCQNTTPGATSTSV
;
A
#
# COMPACT_ATOMS: atom_id res chain seq x y z
N PRO A 1 -29.74 -3.97 -8.39
CA PRO A 1 -29.38 -4.02 -6.95
C PRO A 1 -28.98 -2.62 -6.50
N THR A 2 -29.98 -1.91 -5.99
CA THR A 2 -30.02 -0.47 -5.75
C THR A 2 -29.41 -0.08 -4.40
N ASN A 3 -28.48 0.88 -4.42
CA ASN A 3 -28.32 2.00 -3.47
C ASN A 3 -28.36 1.77 -1.94
N ASP A 4 -27.77 0.69 -1.41
CA ASP A 4 -27.61 0.58 0.06
C ASP A 4 -26.51 1.52 0.63
N SER A 5 -25.48 1.84 -0.16
CA SER A 5 -24.41 2.75 0.27
C SER A 5 -24.84 4.22 0.31
N GLN A 6 -25.65 4.68 -0.66
CA GLN A 6 -26.22 6.03 -0.61
C GLN A 6 -27.33 6.18 0.43
N ALA A 7 -28.10 5.12 0.71
CA ALA A 7 -29.12 5.16 1.76
C ALA A 7 -28.50 5.32 3.16
N GLN A 8 -27.34 4.72 3.41
CA GLN A 8 -26.60 4.88 4.67
C GLN A 8 -26.03 6.29 4.84
N SER A 9 -25.51 6.92 3.79
CA SER A 9 -25.02 8.31 3.84
C SER A 9 -26.14 9.32 4.09
N VAL A 10 -27.33 9.13 3.51
CA VAL A 10 -28.48 10.04 3.71
C VAL A 10 -29.12 9.86 5.09
N SER A 11 -29.20 8.62 5.59
CA SER A 11 -29.66 8.36 6.97
C SER A 11 -28.71 8.92 8.04
N MET A 12 -27.39 8.94 7.79
CA MET A 12 -26.41 9.55 8.70
C MET A 12 -26.46 11.09 8.73
N LEU A 13 -26.70 11.73 7.57
CA LEU A 13 -26.92 13.19 7.50
C LEU A 13 -28.20 13.63 8.22
N LEU A 14 -29.28 12.84 8.16
CA LEU A 14 -30.51 13.11 8.91
C LEU A 14 -30.32 12.97 10.44
N ALA A 15 -29.39 12.13 10.89
CA ALA A 15 -29.11 11.94 12.32
C ALA A 15 -28.37 13.15 12.95
N CYS A 16 -27.44 13.81 12.24
CA CYS A 16 -26.85 15.09 12.72
C CYS A 16 -27.85 16.28 12.61
N GLY A 17 -28.91 16.17 11.79
CA GLY A 17 -29.89 17.26 11.60
C GLY A 17 -31.00 17.36 12.65
N LEU A 18 -31.32 16.27 13.37
CA LEU A 18 -32.44 16.19 14.31
C LEU A 18 -32.08 16.49 15.77
N LEU A 19 -30.79 16.63 16.07
CA LEU A 19 -30.29 16.99 17.39
C LEU A 19 -29.44 18.26 17.24
N LEU A 20 -29.95 19.38 17.77
CA LEU A 20 -29.22 20.53 18.34
C LEU A 20 -29.60 21.89 17.74
N SER A 21 -30.20 22.71 18.60
CA SER A 21 -30.57 24.12 18.43
C SER A 21 -29.43 25.10 18.74
N SER A 22 -28.16 24.71 18.58
CA SER A 22 -27.01 25.55 18.96
C SER A 22 -25.81 25.35 18.01
N PRO A 23 -25.41 26.38 17.22
CA PRO A 23 -24.52 26.20 16.05
C PRO A 23 -23.02 26.11 16.34
N THR A 24 -22.54 26.28 17.57
CA THR A 24 -21.09 26.40 17.85
C THR A 24 -20.44 25.19 18.53
N LEU A 25 -21.22 24.27 19.12
CA LEU A 25 -20.70 22.99 19.66
C LEU A 25 -20.96 21.79 18.72
N ALA A 26 -21.77 21.97 17.67
CA ALA A 26 -22.21 20.89 16.79
C ALA A 26 -21.16 20.46 15.76
N SER A 27 -20.25 21.36 15.34
CA SER A 27 -19.21 21.04 14.35
C SER A 27 -18.17 20.07 14.90
N ASP A 28 -17.66 20.33 16.10
CA ASP A 28 -16.53 19.57 16.64
C ASP A 28 -16.95 18.16 17.09
N LEU A 29 -18.19 18.01 17.57
CA LEU A 29 -18.78 16.72 17.93
C LEU A 29 -19.21 15.90 16.70
N CYS A 30 -19.81 16.49 15.65
CA CYS A 30 -20.09 15.74 14.41
C CYS A 30 -18.78 15.35 13.70
N ILE A 31 -17.73 16.20 13.68
CA ILE A 31 -16.41 15.82 13.14
C ILE A 31 -15.82 14.67 13.95
N SER A 32 -15.80 14.76 15.29
CA SER A 32 -15.26 13.69 16.13
C SER A 32 -16.01 12.37 15.97
N VAL A 33 -17.34 12.40 15.85
CA VAL A 33 -18.16 11.20 15.64
C VAL A 33 -17.98 10.63 14.23
N VAL A 34 -17.83 11.47 13.20
CA VAL A 34 -17.53 11.02 11.83
C VAL A 34 -16.12 10.42 11.75
N VAL A 35 -15.13 11.03 12.40
CA VAL A 35 -13.76 10.50 12.49
C VAL A 35 -13.74 9.18 13.26
N LEU A 36 -14.45 9.09 14.39
CA LEU A 36 -14.54 7.85 15.18
C LEU A 36 -15.30 6.74 14.43
N LEU A 37 -16.37 7.06 13.70
CA LEU A 37 -17.11 6.09 12.89
C LEU A 37 -16.31 5.66 11.65
N TRP A 38 -15.52 6.56 11.07
CA TRP A 38 -14.60 6.25 9.98
C TRP A 38 -13.41 5.40 10.46
N GLU A 39 -12.84 5.67 11.64
CA GLU A 39 -11.88 4.79 12.31
C GLU A 39 -12.50 3.41 12.64
N GLN A 40 -13.77 3.38 13.00
CA GLN A 40 -14.50 2.15 13.34
C GLN A 40 -14.83 1.30 12.09
N HIS A 41 -14.94 1.93 10.91
CA HIS A 41 -15.18 1.25 9.64
C HIS A 41 -13.91 0.99 8.81
N ASN A 42 -12.79 1.71 9.05
CA ASN A 42 -11.54 1.60 8.28
C ASN A 42 -10.25 1.39 9.11
N PRO A 43 -10.23 0.56 10.18
CA PRO A 43 -9.12 0.52 11.14
C PRO A 43 -7.80 -0.09 10.62
N ARG A 44 -7.75 -0.66 9.40
CA ARG A 44 -6.62 -1.52 8.98
C ARG A 44 -5.65 -0.92 7.97
N LEU A 45 -6.01 0.12 7.21
CA LEU A 45 -5.11 0.79 6.26
C LEU A 45 -4.51 2.07 6.86
N VAL A 46 -5.32 2.82 7.59
CA VAL A 46 -5.01 4.11 8.22
C VAL A 46 -3.99 3.97 9.36
N HIS A 47 -4.16 2.95 10.20
CA HIS A 47 -3.21 2.64 11.28
C HIS A 47 -1.84 2.14 10.77
N ARG A 48 -1.64 1.97 9.45
CA ARG A 48 -0.39 1.45 8.88
C ARG A 48 0.54 2.51 8.30
N CYS A 49 0.26 3.79 8.52
CA CYS A 49 1.25 4.84 8.26
C CYS A 49 2.13 5.13 9.48
N GLY A 50 1.69 4.75 10.69
CA GLY A 50 2.48 4.83 11.92
C GLY A 50 3.02 3.47 12.41
N GLY A 51 4.22 3.46 13.01
CA GLY A 51 4.77 2.30 13.73
C GLY A 51 5.81 1.46 12.98
N ARG A 52 6.24 0.34 13.59
CA ARG A 52 7.33 -0.55 13.09
C ARG A 52 6.98 -1.37 11.84
N ASP A 53 5.69 -1.42 11.50
CA ASP A 53 5.14 -2.16 10.36
C ASP A 53 4.44 -1.22 9.37
N SER A 54 4.85 0.05 9.34
CA SER A 54 4.28 0.99 8.39
C SER A 54 4.65 0.64 6.94
N MET A 55 3.88 1.13 5.97
CA MET A 55 4.19 0.90 4.55
C MET A 55 5.55 1.48 4.16
N TYR A 56 5.95 2.58 4.81
CA TYR A 56 7.30 3.15 4.72
C TYR A 56 8.38 2.17 5.16
N VAL A 57 8.27 1.60 6.37
CA VAL A 57 9.25 0.65 6.90
C VAL A 57 9.26 -0.64 6.09
N THR A 58 8.08 -1.07 5.63
CA THR A 58 7.91 -2.28 4.81
C THR A 58 8.62 -2.12 3.47
N TYR A 59 8.46 -0.98 2.79
CA TYR A 59 9.15 -0.70 1.54
C TYR A 59 10.67 -0.70 1.72
N GLN A 60 11.15 -0.02 2.78
CA GLN A 60 12.57 0.05 3.07
C GLN A 60 13.16 -1.34 3.27
N LYS A 61 12.52 -2.17 4.12
CA LYS A 61 12.98 -3.53 4.39
C LYS A 61 12.96 -4.41 3.14
N LEU A 62 11.96 -4.28 2.28
CA LEU A 62 11.88 -5.01 1.02
C LEU A 62 13.08 -4.69 0.11
N ARG A 63 13.39 -3.39 -0.08
CA ARG A 63 14.56 -2.95 -0.86
C ARG A 63 15.87 -3.37 -0.21
N GLN A 64 15.94 -3.33 1.12
CA GLN A 64 17.13 -3.72 1.89
C GLN A 64 17.55 -5.20 1.74
N ILE A 65 16.65 -6.07 1.27
CA ILE A 65 17.00 -7.45 0.89
C ILE A 65 18.04 -7.46 -0.24
N CYS A 66 17.92 -6.55 -1.22
CA CYS A 66 18.80 -6.48 -2.38
C CYS A 66 19.87 -5.38 -2.27
N ASN A 67 19.60 -4.35 -1.46
CA ASN A 67 20.50 -3.23 -1.23
C ASN A 67 20.46 -2.83 0.25
N SER A 68 21.35 -3.40 1.07
CA SER A 68 21.36 -3.19 2.53
C SER A 68 21.48 -1.73 2.97
N ASN A 69 21.98 -0.86 2.09
CA ASN A 69 22.14 0.58 2.34
C ASN A 69 20.93 1.40 1.91
N TYR A 70 19.92 0.77 1.29
CA TYR A 70 18.72 1.46 0.85
C TYR A 70 18.01 2.11 2.04
N GLN A 71 17.66 3.38 1.87
CA GLN A 71 16.83 4.14 2.77
C GLN A 71 15.69 4.72 1.96
N THR A 72 14.45 4.52 2.41
CA THR A 72 13.30 5.13 1.75
C THR A 72 13.41 6.64 1.94
N PRO A 73 13.56 7.45 0.88
CA PRO A 73 13.61 8.88 1.05
C PRO A 73 12.20 9.44 1.28
N SER A 74 12.11 10.71 1.65
CA SER A 74 10.85 11.44 1.58
C SER A 74 10.62 11.85 0.12
N TRP A 75 9.53 11.41 -0.47
CA TRP A 75 9.26 11.63 -1.88
C TRP A 75 8.41 12.87 -2.13
N PRO A 76 8.83 13.82 -2.97
CA PRO A 76 7.93 14.83 -3.52
C PRO A 76 6.72 14.20 -4.21
N ILE A 77 5.53 14.80 -4.02
CA ILE A 77 4.26 14.40 -4.64
C ILE A 77 4.39 14.24 -6.17
N ASP A 78 5.07 15.17 -6.83
CA ASP A 78 5.01 15.33 -8.30
C ASP A 78 6.30 14.94 -9.06
N ALA A 79 7.33 14.40 -8.39
CA ALA A 79 8.59 14.08 -9.05
C ALA A 79 8.87 12.57 -9.09
N PRO A 80 9.58 12.06 -10.12
CA PRO A 80 9.91 10.64 -10.24
C PRO A 80 10.96 10.30 -9.19
N THR A 81 10.51 10.00 -7.97
CA THR A 81 11.39 10.16 -6.80
C THR A 81 11.78 8.85 -6.14
N ASP A 82 11.34 7.73 -6.71
CA ASP A 82 12.03 6.45 -6.54
C ASP A 82 11.78 5.57 -7.76
N GLN A 83 12.85 4.97 -8.25
CA GLN A 83 12.90 4.07 -9.38
C GLN A 83 13.36 2.69 -8.90
N CYS A 84 13.13 1.66 -9.71
CA CYS A 84 13.82 0.39 -9.51
C CYS A 84 15.25 0.47 -10.06
N ASP A 85 16.11 1.20 -9.34
CA ASP A 85 17.50 1.51 -9.68
C ASP A 85 18.54 0.74 -8.83
N ASP A 86 18.09 -0.17 -7.97
CA ASP A 86 18.98 -1.00 -7.17
C ASP A 86 19.94 -1.82 -8.05
N PRO A 87 21.20 -2.03 -7.63
CA PRO A 87 22.13 -2.91 -8.33
C PRO A 87 21.58 -4.32 -8.57
N LEU A 88 20.76 -4.80 -7.63
CA LEU A 88 19.98 -6.02 -7.77
C LEU A 88 18.48 -5.65 -7.77
N SER A 89 17.92 -5.51 -8.96
CA SER A 89 16.57 -4.97 -9.15
C SER A 89 15.44 -5.94 -8.78
N THR A 90 15.71 -7.20 -8.43
CA THR A 90 14.67 -8.20 -8.16
C THR A 90 13.77 -7.84 -6.98
N CYS A 91 14.26 -7.05 -6.01
CA CYS A 91 13.47 -6.60 -4.86
C CYS A 91 12.54 -5.42 -5.18
N CYS A 92 12.77 -4.70 -6.28
CA CYS A 92 11.95 -3.55 -6.69
C CYS A 92 11.17 -3.78 -7.99
N CYS A 93 11.66 -4.62 -8.89
CA CYS A 93 11.11 -4.79 -10.24
C CYS A 93 9.87 -5.70 -10.24
N ASN A 94 8.89 -5.43 -9.39
CA ASN A 94 7.70 -6.25 -9.22
C ASN A 94 6.52 -5.38 -8.78
N SER A 95 5.29 -5.83 -9.05
CA SER A 95 4.10 -5.03 -8.77
C SER A 95 3.82 -4.87 -7.27
N ILE A 96 4.36 -5.77 -6.44
CA ILE A 96 4.23 -5.71 -4.98
C ILE A 96 5.05 -4.54 -4.44
N ALA A 97 6.33 -4.44 -4.80
CA ALA A 97 7.19 -3.31 -4.45
C ALA A 97 6.60 -2.00 -4.96
N TRP A 98 6.08 -1.97 -6.20
CA TRP A 98 5.36 -0.82 -6.75
C TRP A 98 4.17 -0.41 -5.88
N SER A 99 3.31 -1.36 -5.49
CA SER A 99 2.13 -1.07 -4.66
C SER A 99 2.53 -0.60 -3.26
N VAL A 100 3.54 -1.22 -2.64
CA VAL A 100 4.06 -0.80 -1.33
C VAL A 100 4.69 0.60 -1.41
N ARG A 101 5.36 0.94 -2.52
CA ARG A 101 5.86 2.30 -2.78
C ARG A 101 4.70 3.31 -2.84
N MET A 102 3.64 3.02 -3.60
CA MET A 102 2.48 3.90 -3.71
C MET A 102 1.77 4.11 -2.37
N LEU A 103 1.61 3.03 -1.58
CA LEU A 103 1.10 3.12 -0.22
C LEU A 103 2.02 3.94 0.69
N CYS A 104 3.35 3.79 0.54
CA CYS A 104 4.30 4.57 1.30
C CYS A 104 4.20 6.08 0.98
N ILE A 105 4.02 6.45 -0.30
CA ILE A 105 3.78 7.85 -0.71
C ILE A 105 2.51 8.39 -0.02
N ASN A 106 1.38 7.69 -0.16
CA ASN A 106 0.12 8.09 0.49
C ASN A 106 0.27 8.18 2.03
N CYS A 107 1.13 7.36 2.64
CA CYS A 107 1.45 7.45 4.07
C CYS A 107 2.37 8.62 4.44
N GLN A 108 3.32 9.00 3.58
CA GLN A 108 4.22 10.14 3.84
C GLN A 108 3.49 11.47 3.77
N TRP A 109 2.45 11.56 2.93
CA TRP A 109 1.67 12.77 2.69
C TRP A 109 0.35 12.83 3.45
N ASP A 110 0.11 11.84 4.33
CA ASP A 110 -1.02 11.80 5.28
C ASP A 110 -2.41 11.87 4.61
N GLU A 111 -2.58 11.16 3.50
CA GLU A 111 -3.83 11.20 2.75
C GLU A 111 -4.85 10.14 3.19
N PHE A 112 -4.43 9.14 3.99
CA PHE A 112 -5.33 8.11 4.51
C PHE A 112 -6.31 8.71 5.53
N GLY A 113 -7.55 8.99 5.13
CA GLY A 113 -8.62 9.46 6.02
C GLY A 113 -8.92 10.92 6.03
N THR A 114 -8.35 11.65 5.10
CA THR A 114 -8.76 13.01 4.81
C THR A 114 -9.84 13.01 3.71
N SER A 115 -10.37 14.18 3.37
CA SER A 115 -11.21 14.33 2.17
C SER A 115 -10.41 14.24 0.86
N ASP A 116 -9.09 14.09 0.94
CA ASP A 116 -8.23 13.89 -0.21
C ASP A 116 -8.41 12.45 -0.74
N PRO A 117 -8.66 12.24 -2.04
CA PRO A 117 -8.76 10.91 -2.63
C PRO A 117 -7.45 10.11 -2.61
N GLY A 118 -6.32 10.70 -2.20
CA GLY A 118 -5.03 10.02 -2.16
C GLY A 118 -4.29 10.07 -3.50
N HIS A 119 -2.97 10.01 -3.43
CA HIS A 119 -2.07 10.08 -4.57
C HIS A 119 -2.17 8.82 -5.42
N SER A 120 -2.55 9.03 -6.68
CA SER A 120 -2.68 8.00 -7.70
C SER A 120 -1.60 8.15 -8.77
N ALA A 121 -1.33 7.07 -9.49
CA ALA A 121 -0.42 7.03 -10.61
C ALA A 121 -1.17 6.67 -11.90
N SER A 122 -0.92 7.45 -12.96
CA SER A 122 -1.54 7.26 -14.26
C SER A 122 -1.10 5.94 -14.92
N ALA A 123 -1.85 5.51 -15.95
CA ALA A 123 -1.43 4.42 -16.82
C ALA A 123 0.02 4.64 -17.31
N GLY A 124 0.81 3.56 -17.31
CA GLY A 124 2.22 3.57 -17.65
C GLY A 124 3.18 3.78 -16.46
N ALA A 125 2.71 4.30 -15.32
CA ALA A 125 3.60 4.69 -14.24
C ALA A 125 4.43 3.54 -13.64
N TYR A 126 3.84 2.35 -13.48
CA TYR A 126 4.61 1.15 -13.10
C TYR A 126 5.71 0.83 -14.12
N TYR A 127 5.45 1.05 -15.41
CA TYR A 127 6.41 0.77 -16.46
C TYR A 127 7.54 1.78 -16.50
N ASP A 128 7.24 3.05 -16.21
CA ASP A 128 8.21 4.12 -16.03
C ASP A 128 9.11 3.83 -14.81
N TYR A 129 8.53 3.37 -13.71
CA TYR A 129 9.23 2.98 -12.47
C TYR A 129 10.30 1.89 -12.68
N ARG A 130 10.13 1.02 -13.68
CA ARG A 130 11.09 -0.05 -14.03
C ARG A 130 12.35 0.47 -14.72
N TRP A 131 12.39 1.74 -15.11
CA TRP A 131 13.58 2.39 -15.64
C TRP A 131 14.31 3.13 -14.53
N SER A 132 15.63 3.00 -14.46
CA SER A 132 16.44 3.67 -13.43
C SER A 132 16.37 5.21 -13.50
N SER A 133 15.88 5.78 -14.59
CA SER A 133 15.63 7.21 -14.75
C SER A 133 14.18 7.63 -14.47
N GLY A 134 13.26 6.66 -14.35
CA GLY A 134 11.81 6.90 -14.30
C GLY A 134 11.25 7.31 -15.66
N THR A 135 12.01 7.20 -16.75
CA THR A 135 11.58 7.52 -18.11
C THR A 135 11.83 6.34 -19.04
N PRO A 136 10.84 5.89 -19.83
CA PRO A 136 11.03 4.80 -20.78
C PRO A 136 12.18 5.05 -21.74
N ASN A 137 12.99 4.01 -21.95
CA ASN A 137 14.15 4.05 -22.84
C ASN A 137 15.29 4.98 -22.38
N GLN A 138 15.30 5.36 -21.10
CA GLN A 138 16.38 6.13 -20.49
C GLN A 138 16.93 5.41 -19.24
N GLY A 139 18.24 5.21 -19.18
CA GLY A 139 18.89 4.45 -18.10
C GLY A 139 18.73 2.94 -18.25
N SER A 140 18.87 2.21 -17.15
CA SER A 140 18.78 0.75 -17.12
C SER A 140 17.33 0.32 -16.91
N TYR A 141 16.85 -0.62 -17.72
CA TYR A 141 15.56 -1.27 -17.54
C TYR A 141 15.72 -2.50 -16.64
N CYS A 142 14.93 -2.58 -15.57
CA CYS A 142 15.03 -3.70 -14.63
C CYS A 142 14.44 -5.02 -15.16
N GLY A 143 13.77 -5.00 -16.32
CA GLY A 143 13.11 -6.14 -16.95
C GLY A 143 11.59 -6.06 -16.87
N ASP A 144 10.90 -7.07 -17.38
CA ASP A 144 9.43 -7.09 -17.43
C ASP A 144 8.76 -7.17 -16.05
N GLY A 145 9.55 -7.52 -15.04
CA GLY A 145 9.13 -7.59 -13.65
C GLY A 145 8.19 -8.75 -13.34
N TRP A 146 7.81 -8.85 -12.07
CA TRP A 146 6.91 -9.88 -11.56
C TRP A 146 5.59 -9.24 -11.12
N ASN A 147 4.50 -9.61 -11.80
CA ASN A 147 3.17 -9.11 -11.46
C ASN A 147 2.51 -10.05 -10.45
N GLN A 148 1.96 -9.49 -9.38
CA GLN A 148 1.22 -10.18 -8.31
C GLN A 148 2.04 -11.28 -7.59
N THR A 149 3.35 -11.31 -7.79
CA THR A 149 4.25 -12.29 -7.19
C THR A 149 5.63 -11.69 -6.96
N LEU A 150 6.41 -12.32 -6.07
CA LEU A 150 7.84 -12.08 -5.92
C LEU A 150 8.63 -13.22 -6.57
N PRO A 151 9.88 -12.97 -7.01
CA PRO A 151 10.85 -14.04 -7.25
C PRO A 151 11.00 -14.92 -6.01
N GLU A 152 11.19 -16.23 -6.19
CA GLU A 152 11.26 -17.19 -5.07
C GLU A 152 12.33 -16.83 -4.03
N SER A 153 13.52 -16.40 -4.49
CA SER A 153 14.61 -15.97 -3.60
C SER A 153 14.25 -14.72 -2.77
N VAL A 154 13.52 -13.78 -3.38
CA VAL A 154 13.04 -12.57 -2.70
C VAL A 154 11.91 -12.91 -1.73
N GLN A 155 10.97 -13.79 -2.13
CA GLN A 155 9.89 -14.27 -1.25
C GLN A 155 10.46 -14.96 -0.01
N LEU A 156 11.44 -15.85 -0.18
CA LEU A 156 12.14 -16.51 0.92
C LEU A 156 12.79 -15.49 1.85
N ALA A 157 13.50 -14.50 1.30
CA ALA A 157 14.15 -13.47 2.09
C ALA A 157 13.15 -12.56 2.83
N VAL A 158 12.02 -12.21 2.21
CA VAL A 158 10.90 -11.50 2.86
C VAL A 158 10.44 -12.27 4.11
N CYS A 159 10.25 -13.57 3.96
CA CYS A 159 9.82 -14.45 5.05
C CYS A 159 10.87 -14.56 6.16
N GLN A 160 12.14 -14.76 5.80
CA GLN A 160 13.25 -14.91 6.77
C GLN A 160 13.56 -13.61 7.53
N ASN A 161 13.41 -12.45 6.89
CA ASN A 161 13.69 -11.15 7.49
C ASN A 161 12.45 -10.52 8.16
N GLY A 162 11.31 -11.22 8.19
CA GLY A 162 10.09 -10.73 8.82
C GLY A 162 9.52 -9.48 8.15
N VAL A 163 9.69 -9.35 6.83
CA VAL A 163 9.07 -8.27 6.05
C VAL A 163 7.59 -8.60 5.87
N ARG A 164 6.71 -7.79 6.46
CA ARG A 164 5.26 -8.04 6.47
C ARG A 164 4.63 -7.51 5.19
N LEU A 165 4.30 -8.42 4.27
CA LEU A 165 3.53 -8.11 3.06
C LEU A 165 2.13 -8.68 3.19
N GLU A 166 1.12 -7.84 2.99
CA GLU A 166 -0.29 -8.22 3.08
C GLU A 166 -0.79 -8.84 1.77
N ASP A 167 -1.78 -9.71 1.88
CA ASP A 167 -2.26 -10.55 0.78
C ASP A 167 -2.85 -9.80 -0.41
N PHE A 168 -3.47 -8.65 -0.15
CA PHE A 168 -4.01 -7.82 -1.21
C PHE A 168 -2.91 -7.34 -2.17
N LEU A 169 -1.65 -7.24 -1.72
CA LEU A 169 -0.51 -6.88 -2.57
C LEU A 169 -0.23 -7.93 -3.65
N TYR A 170 -0.58 -9.19 -3.38
CA TYR A 170 -0.46 -10.30 -4.33
C TYR A 170 -1.71 -10.45 -5.22
N SER A 171 -2.75 -9.65 -4.96
CA SER A 171 -4.04 -9.78 -5.65
C SER A 171 -4.39 -8.57 -6.51
N ILE A 172 -3.90 -7.38 -6.16
CA ILE A 172 -4.23 -6.14 -6.85
C ILE A 172 -3.08 -5.71 -7.76
N PHE A 173 -3.34 -5.65 -9.06
CA PHE A 173 -2.45 -5.06 -10.05
C PHE A 173 -3.24 -4.69 -11.30
N TRP A 174 -3.07 -3.47 -11.79
CA TRP A 174 -3.68 -3.04 -13.05
C TRP A 174 -2.70 -3.26 -14.20
N ALA A 175 -3.18 -3.92 -15.26
CA ALA A 175 -2.37 -4.35 -16.40
C ALA A 175 -1.85 -3.19 -17.26
N ASP A 176 -2.35 -1.97 -17.09
CA ASP A 176 -1.80 -0.76 -17.74
C ASP A 176 -0.71 -0.09 -16.88
N GLY A 177 -0.40 -0.64 -15.70
CA GLY A 177 0.59 -0.10 -14.78
C GLY A 177 0.10 1.11 -13.98
N SER A 178 -1.18 1.44 -14.04
CA SER A 178 -1.78 2.46 -13.17
C SER A 178 -1.85 2.01 -11.71
N TRP A 179 -2.10 2.96 -10.82
CA TRP A 179 -2.40 2.71 -9.42
C TRP A 179 -3.34 3.79 -8.89
N TYR A 180 -4.57 3.42 -8.54
CA TYR A 180 -5.59 4.38 -8.07
C TYR A 180 -5.86 4.19 -6.60
N SER A 181 -5.60 5.21 -5.78
CA SER A 181 -5.68 5.08 -4.31
C SER A 181 -7.07 4.63 -3.82
N PRO A 182 -8.19 5.27 -4.23
CA PRO A 182 -9.51 4.86 -3.75
C PRO A 182 -9.88 3.42 -4.14
N ASP A 183 -9.58 3.03 -5.38
CA ASP A 183 -9.88 1.69 -5.89
C ASP A 183 -9.00 0.63 -5.22
N PHE A 184 -7.73 0.98 -4.96
CA PHE A 184 -6.80 0.12 -4.24
C PHE A 184 -7.26 -0.11 -2.80
N GLU A 185 -7.62 0.97 -2.09
CA GLU A 185 -8.14 0.90 -0.72
C GLU A 185 -9.41 0.04 -0.66
N GLN A 186 -10.39 0.32 -1.51
CA GLN A 186 -11.65 -0.43 -1.56
C GLN A 186 -11.39 -1.92 -1.82
N SER A 187 -10.51 -2.23 -2.77
CA SER A 187 -10.16 -3.62 -3.11
C SER A 187 -9.42 -4.31 -1.96
N ALA A 188 -8.48 -3.62 -1.33
CA ALA A 188 -7.72 -4.14 -0.20
C ALA A 188 -8.65 -4.44 0.99
N GLN A 189 -9.61 -3.55 1.28
CA GLN A 189 -10.62 -3.77 2.31
C GLN A 189 -11.51 -4.98 1.99
N ALA A 190 -11.99 -5.10 0.76
CA ALA A 190 -12.81 -6.22 0.34
C ALA A 190 -12.07 -7.56 0.50
N ILE A 191 -10.79 -7.61 0.11
CA ILE A 191 -9.95 -8.80 0.27
C ILE A 191 -9.78 -9.13 1.76
N LEU A 192 -9.38 -8.16 2.59
CA LEU A 192 -9.19 -8.36 4.03
C LEU A 192 -10.48 -8.78 4.75
N ALA A 193 -11.65 -8.33 4.29
CA ALA A 193 -12.95 -8.73 4.83
C ALA A 193 -13.40 -10.12 4.37
N SER A 194 -13.03 -10.52 3.14
CA SER A 194 -13.36 -11.83 2.58
C SER A 194 -12.50 -12.98 3.13
N GLN A 195 -11.36 -12.66 3.72
CA GLN A 195 -10.42 -13.67 4.20
C GLN A 195 -10.86 -14.28 5.53
N THR A 196 -11.11 -15.59 5.51
CA THR A 196 -11.32 -16.42 6.71
C THR A 196 -10.01 -16.88 7.35
N LYS A 197 -8.90 -16.81 6.60
CA LYS A 197 -7.53 -17.07 7.05
C LYS A 197 -6.57 -16.18 6.23
N PRO A 198 -5.50 -15.63 6.81
CA PRO A 198 -4.46 -14.98 6.04
C PRO A 198 -3.90 -15.97 5.01
N LEU A 199 -3.84 -15.58 3.74
CA LEU A 199 -2.89 -16.21 2.84
C LEU A 199 -1.53 -15.97 3.49
N ASN A 200 -0.72 -17.02 3.55
CA ASN A 200 0.61 -16.87 4.11
C ASN A 200 1.57 -17.26 2.99
N PRO A 201 2.10 -16.26 2.26
CA PRO A 201 3.12 -16.46 1.23
C PRO A 201 4.36 -17.22 1.74
N CYS A 202 4.55 -17.28 3.06
CA CYS A 202 5.65 -17.93 3.74
C CYS A 202 5.35 -19.37 4.25
N GLN A 203 4.21 -20.00 3.90
CA GLN A 203 3.88 -21.35 4.42
C GLN A 203 4.74 -22.48 3.85
N ASN A 204 5.52 -22.26 2.80
CA ASN A 204 6.37 -23.29 2.21
C ASN A 204 7.86 -23.17 2.54
N THR A 205 8.28 -22.17 3.32
CA THR A 205 9.68 -22.01 3.69
C THR A 205 9.97 -22.68 5.02
N THR A 206 10.24 -23.98 4.95
CA THR A 206 11.00 -24.64 6.02
C THR A 206 12.39 -24.01 6.06
N PRO A 207 12.87 -23.50 7.21
CA PRO A 207 14.27 -23.11 7.35
C PRO A 207 15.13 -24.34 7.04
N GLY A 208 15.83 -24.32 5.90
CA GLY A 208 16.79 -25.36 5.56
C GLY A 208 17.80 -25.47 6.70
N ALA A 209 17.88 -26.66 7.29
CA ALA A 209 18.79 -26.99 8.36
C ALA A 209 20.22 -26.54 8.01
N THR A 210 20.85 -25.86 8.96
CA THR A 210 22.27 -25.55 8.98
C THR A 210 23.09 -26.78 8.56
N SER A 211 23.62 -26.76 7.34
CA SER A 211 24.67 -27.71 6.94
C SER A 211 26.00 -27.03 7.21
N THR A 212 26.48 -27.19 8.44
CA THR A 212 27.89 -27.00 8.76
C THR A 212 28.64 -28.15 8.09
N SER A 213 29.38 -27.88 7.01
CA SER A 213 30.38 -28.82 6.50
C SER A 213 31.74 -28.47 7.08
N VAL A 214 32.37 -29.52 7.60
CA VAL A 214 33.67 -29.63 8.29
C VAL A 214 34.81 -28.99 7.53
#